data_AF-A0A926YV22-F1
#
_entry.id   AF-A0A926YV22-F1
#
_cell.length_a   1.000
_cell.length_b   1.000
_cell.length_c   1.000
_cell.angle_alpha   90.00
_cell.angle_beta   90.00
_cell.angle_gamma   90.00
#
_symmetry.space_group_name_H-M   'P 1'
#
loop_
_entity.id
_entity.type
_entity.pdbx_description
1 polymer ?
#
loop_
_entity_poly.entity_id
_entity_poly.type
_entity_poly.pdbx_seq_one_letter_code
_entity_poly.pdbx_strand_id
1 'polypeptide(L)'
;MSKETLFALSLFPYLGFLWFLTKSGQAPKLAIVGFYMTLVFVAVTIPIGIYAQQAYGEVLANVDFLHGGAEFFLTLSNILIVLGFRQAVKNAAPPT
;
A
#
# COMPACT_ATOMS: atom_id res chain seq x y z
N MET A 1 -0.25 16.16 18.78
CA MET A 1 0.11 14.84 18.22
C MET A 1 1.12 15.03 17.11
N SER A 2 2.11 14.15 16.98
CA SER A 2 3.09 14.19 15.88
C SER A 2 2.54 13.48 14.62
N LYS A 3 3.15 13.73 13.46
CA LYS A 3 2.74 13.12 12.18
C LYS A 3 2.88 11.60 12.21
N GLU A 4 3.92 11.11 12.87
CA GLU A 4 4.26 9.69 13.02
C GLU A 4 3.20 8.99 13.89
N THR A 5 2.71 9.69 14.92
CA THR A 5 1.62 9.19 15.77
C THR A 5 0.33 9.05 14.96
N LEU A 6 -0.01 10.06 14.15
CA LEU A 6 -1.19 10.00 13.28
C LEU A 6 -1.08 8.88 12.23
N PHE A 7 0.10 8.70 11.64
CA PHE A 7 0.37 7.60 10.72
C PHE A 7 0.21 6.24 11.38
N ALA A 8 0.84 6.01 12.54
CA ALA A 8 0.72 4.76 13.27
C ALA A 8 -0.74 4.46 13.67
N LEU A 9 -1.47 5.47 14.14
CA LEU A 9 -2.89 5.35 14.47
C LEU A 9 -3.76 5.06 13.24
N SER A 10 -3.39 5.56 12.06
CA SER A 10 -4.11 5.30 10.81
C SER A 10 -4.02 3.84 10.33
N LEU A 11 -3.05 3.07 10.85
CA LEU A 11 -2.95 1.64 10.54
C LEU A 11 -4.16 0.86 11.06
N PHE A 12 -4.71 1.26 12.21
CA PHE A 12 -5.88 0.60 12.79
C PHE A 12 -7.14 0.66 11.89
N PRO A 13 -7.63 1.84 11.46
CA PRO A 13 -8.76 1.90 10.53
C PRO A 13 -8.44 1.25 9.18
N TYR A 14 -7.18 1.27 8.73
CA TYR A 14 -6.78 0.59 7.50
C TYR A 14 -6.88 -0.94 7.60
N LEU A 15 -6.47 -1.53 8.73
CA LEU A 15 -6.64 -2.96 8.98
C LEU A 15 -8.13 -3.34 9.07
N GLY A 16 -8.95 -2.48 9.70
CA GLY A 16 -10.41 -2.65 9.70
C GLY A 16 -11.01 -2.63 8.30
N PHE A 17 -10.57 -1.69 7.46
CA PHE A 17 -10.93 -1.64 6.03
C PHE A 17 -10.54 -2.93 5.29
N LEU A 18 -9.30 -3.41 5.45
CA LEU A 18 -8.82 -4.63 4.80
C LEU A 18 -9.61 -5.87 5.23
N TRP A 19 -9.87 -6.00 6.54
CA TRP A 19 -10.68 -7.09 7.07
C TRP A 19 -12.08 -7.06 6.48
N PHE A 20 -12.75 -5.89 6.46
CA PHE A 20 -14.09 -5.75 5.91
C PHE A 20 -14.12 -6.05 4.40
N LEU A 21 -13.17 -5.48 3.64
CA LEU A 21 -13.06 -5.69 2.20
C LEU A 21 -12.89 -7.17 1.87
N THR A 22 -12.00 -7.86 2.59
CA THR A 22 -11.72 -9.29 2.40
C THR A 22 -12.90 -10.15 2.82
N LYS A 23 -13.55 -9.82 3.94
CA LYS A 23 -14.69 -10.56 4.47
C LYS A 23 -15.94 -10.42 3.59
N SER A 24 -16.13 -9.26 2.95
CA SER A 24 -17.29 -9.00 2.09
C SER A 24 -17.35 -9.91 0.87
N GLY A 25 -16.19 -10.36 0.35
CA GLY A 25 -16.10 -11.13 -0.89
C GLY A 25 -16.54 -10.37 -2.15
N GLN A 26 -16.85 -9.07 -2.05
CA GLN A 26 -17.37 -8.25 -3.15
C GLN A 26 -16.25 -7.62 -3.99
N ALA A 27 -15.05 -7.51 -3.43
CA ALA A 27 -13.92 -6.91 -4.11
C ALA A 27 -13.17 -7.91 -5.01
N PRO A 28 -12.62 -7.48 -6.14
CA PRO A 28 -11.84 -8.34 -7.02
C PRO A 28 -10.58 -8.83 -6.30
N LYS A 29 -10.26 -10.12 -6.41
CA LYS A 29 -9.09 -10.74 -5.74
C LYS A 29 -7.79 -9.98 -6.01
N LEU A 30 -7.59 -9.52 -7.26
CA LEU A 30 -6.41 -8.76 -7.65
C LEU A 30 -6.33 -7.40 -6.92
N ALA A 31 -7.46 -6.73 -6.70
CA ALA A 31 -7.49 -5.48 -5.95
C ALA A 31 -7.21 -5.70 -4.46
N ILE A 32 -7.74 -6.78 -3.88
CA ILE A 32 -7.43 -7.19 -2.50
C ILE A 32 -5.91 -7.41 -2.34
N VAL A 33 -5.27 -8.13 -3.27
CA VAL A 33 -3.80 -8.29 -3.26
C VAL A 33 -3.09 -6.93 -3.32
N GLY A 34 -3.56 -6.01 -4.15
CA GLY A 34 -3.03 -4.66 -4.22
C GLY A 34 -3.10 -3.90 -2.89
N PHE A 35 -4.23 -3.95 -2.17
CA PHE A 35 -4.34 -3.36 -0.83
C PHE A 35 -3.44 -4.07 0.20
N TYR A 36 -3.32 -5.40 0.19
CA TYR A 36 -2.36 -6.08 1.05
C TYR A 36 -0.90 -5.71 0.73
N MET A 37 -0.58 -5.46 -0.54
CA MET A 37 0.74 -4.94 -0.93
C MET A 37 1.04 -3.55 -0.35
N THR A 38 0.02 -2.74 -0.05
CA THR A 38 0.24 -1.49 0.70
C THR A 38 0.73 -1.76 2.12
N LEU A 39 0.26 -2.83 2.80
CA LEU A 39 0.82 -3.23 4.10
C LEU A 39 2.27 -3.68 3.97
N VAL A 40 2.60 -4.40 2.90
CA VAL A 40 3.99 -4.80 2.62
C VAL A 40 4.87 -3.57 2.45
N PHE A 41 4.40 -2.57 1.68
CA PHE A 41 5.07 -1.27 1.56
C PHE A 41 5.30 -0.62 2.93
N VAL A 42 4.29 -0.53 3.80
CA VAL A 42 4.46 0.02 5.16
C VAL A 42 5.47 -0.79 6.00
N ALA A 43 5.38 -2.12 5.94
CA ALA A 43 6.26 -3.01 6.69
C ALA A 43 7.73 -2.93 6.24
N VAL A 44 7.98 -2.63 4.96
CA VAL A 44 9.32 -2.45 4.39
C VAL A 44 9.84 -1.04 4.62
N THR A 45 8.99 -0.01 4.45
CA THR A 45 9.41 1.39 4.56
C THR A 45 9.78 1.82 5.98
N ILE A 46 9.15 1.25 7.02
CA ILE A 46 9.51 1.57 8.41
C ILE A 46 10.97 1.18 8.72
N PRO A 47 11.41 -0.08 8.51
CA PRO A 47 12.82 -0.47 8.67
C PRO A 47 13.78 0.31 7.77
N ILE A 48 13.42 0.53 6.50
CA ILE A 48 14.29 1.27 5.57
C ILE A 48 14.42 2.73 6.03
N GLY A 49 13.35 3.35 6.55
CA GLY A 49 13.41 4.70 7.11
C GLY A 49 14.28 4.78 8.35
N ILE A 50 14.23 3.79 9.24
CA ILE A 50 15.13 3.68 10.39
C ILE A 50 16.58 3.54 9.91
N TYR A 51 16.82 2.69 8.91
CA TYR A 51 18.16 2.52 8.31
C TYR A 51 18.67 3.80 7.65
N ALA A 52 17.83 4.53 6.92
CA ALA A 52 18.17 5.82 6.31
C ALA A 52 18.65 6.81 7.38
N GLN A 53 17.89 6.91 8.49
CA GLN A 53 18.23 7.79 9.60
C GLN A 53 19.53 7.39 10.31
N GLN A 54 19.78 6.09 10.47
CA GLN A 54 20.97 5.58 11.18
C GLN A 54 22.24 5.60 10.31
N ALA A 55 22.14 5.25 9.04
CA ALA A 55 23.29 5.10 8.14
C ALA A 55 23.64 6.40 7.39
N TYR A 56 22.64 7.21 7.06
CA TYR A 56 22.82 8.43 6.25
C TYR A 56 22.51 9.71 7.02
N GLY A 57 21.94 9.63 8.23
CA GLY A 57 21.54 10.81 9.01
C GLY A 57 20.33 11.55 8.43
N GLU A 58 19.73 11.01 7.38
CA GLU A 58 18.70 11.64 6.56
C GLU A 58 17.37 10.88 6.64
N VAL A 59 16.27 11.57 6.35
CA VAL A 59 14.97 10.90 6.21
C VAL A 59 14.93 10.08 4.94
N LEU A 60 14.12 9.01 4.92
CA LEU A 60 13.99 8.10 3.77
C LEU A 60 13.82 8.83 2.43
N ALA A 61 12.99 9.88 2.42
CA ALA A 61 12.69 10.67 1.23
C ALA A 61 13.89 11.39 0.62
N ASN A 62 14.98 11.59 1.37
CA ASN A 62 16.20 12.26 0.91
C ASN A 62 17.25 11.27 0.38
N VAL A 63 17.00 9.96 0.45
CA VAL A 63 17.92 8.93 -0.05
C VAL A 63 17.32 8.30 -1.30
N ASP A 64 17.59 8.86 -2.48
CA ASP A 64 16.94 8.54 -3.76
C ASP A 64 16.79 7.04 -4.04
N PHE A 65 17.84 6.27 -3.81
CA PHE A 65 17.82 4.82 -4.05
C PHE A 65 16.84 4.09 -3.12
N LEU A 66 16.83 4.47 -1.83
CA LEU A 66 15.94 3.87 -0.83
C LEU A 66 14.50 4.37 -1.02
N HIS A 67 14.33 5.65 -1.33
CA HIS A 67 13.04 6.27 -1.57
C HIS A 67 12.37 5.70 -2.82
N GLY A 68 13.07 5.71 -3.96
CA GLY A 68 12.55 5.15 -5.21
C GLY A 68 12.27 3.65 -5.09
N GLY A 69 13.11 2.92 -4.35
CA GLY A 69 12.87 1.51 -4.03
C GLY A 69 11.58 1.30 -3.23
N ALA A 70 11.28 2.16 -2.27
CA ALA A 70 10.03 2.16 -1.53
C ALA A 70 8.82 2.50 -2.43
N GLU A 71 8.93 3.54 -3.25
CA GLU A 71 7.86 3.98 -4.15
C GLU A 71 7.49 2.93 -5.21
N PHE A 72 8.43 2.06 -5.59
CA PHE A 72 8.13 0.93 -6.46
C PHE A 72 7.04 0.00 -5.88
N PHE A 73 7.09 -0.31 -4.58
CA PHE A 73 6.07 -1.14 -3.93
C PHE A 73 4.70 -0.47 -3.92
N LEU A 74 4.67 0.84 -3.64
CA LEU A 74 3.43 1.62 -3.67
C LEU A 74 2.85 1.70 -5.09
N THR A 75 3.72 1.87 -6.09
CA THR A 75 3.34 1.87 -7.51
C THR A 75 2.74 0.53 -7.91
N LEU A 76 3.41 -0.58 -7.55
CA LEU A 76 2.92 -1.92 -7.83
C LEU A 76 1.58 -2.19 -7.13
N SER A 77 1.45 -1.80 -5.86
CA SER A 77 0.18 -1.87 -5.11
C SER A 77 -0.96 -1.17 -5.85
N ASN A 78 -0.74 0.08 -6.27
CA ASN A 78 -1.75 0.87 -6.99
C ASN A 78 -2.12 0.27 -8.35
N ILE A 79 -1.14 -0.24 -9.10
CA ILE A 79 -1.39 -0.92 -10.38
C ILE A 79 -2.29 -2.14 -10.17
N LEU A 80 -2.01 -2.97 -9.15
CA LEU A 80 -2.82 -4.16 -8.85
C LEU A 80 -4.27 -3.78 -8.46
N ILE A 81 -4.44 -2.71 -7.68
CA ILE A 81 -5.77 -2.16 -7.34
C ILE A 81 -6.53 -1.77 -8.60
N VAL A 82 -5.93 -0.92 -9.44
CA VAL A 82 -6.56 -0.41 -10.67
C VAL A 82 -6.89 -1.55 -11.64
N LEU A 83 -5.96 -2.48 -11.87
CA LEU A 83 -6.19 -3.62 -12.76
C LEU A 83 -7.29 -4.55 -12.22
N GLY A 84 -7.33 -4.76 -10.91
CA GLY A 84 -8.35 -5.59 -10.28
C GLY A 84 -9.76 -5.04 -10.47
N PHE A 85 -9.96 -3.75 -10.23
CA PHE A 85 -11.26 -3.11 -10.46
C PHE A 85 -11.60 -2.99 -11.95
N ARG A 86 -10.62 -2.67 -12.81
CA ARG A 86 -10.83 -2.64 -14.26
C ARG A 86 -11.33 -3.99 -14.79
N GLN A 87 -10.78 -5.10 -14.31
CA GLN A 87 -11.22 -6.43 -14.72
C GLN A 87 -12.68 -6.70 -14.30
N ALA A 88 -13.05 -6.29 -13.09
CA ALA A 88 -14.40 -6.48 -12.58
C ALA A 88 -15.44 -5.67 -13.37
N VAL A 89 -15.13 -4.40 -13.69
CA VAL A 89 -16.00 -3.58 -14.54
C VAL A 89 -16.17 -4.20 -15.93
N LYS A 90 -15.08 -4.68 -16.54
CA LYS A 90 -15.15 -5.35 -17.85
C LYS A 90 -16.00 -6.62 -17.83
N ASN A 91 -15.90 -7.41 -16.78
CA ASN A 91 -16.68 -8.65 -16.64
C ASN A 91 -18.16 -8.41 -16.31
N ALA A 92 -18.48 -7.26 -15.71
CA ALA A 92 -19.86 -6.86 -15.42
C ALA A 92 -20.56 -6.19 -16.60
N ALA A 93 -19.81 -5.70 -17.60
CA ALA A 93 -20.37 -5.12 -18.81
C ALA A 93 -21.01 -6.21 -19.69
N PRO A 94 -22.19 -5.95 -20.31
CA PRO A 94 -22.76 -6.87 -21.28
C PRO A 94 -21.77 -7.11 -22.44
N PRO A 95 -21.70 -8.34 -23.01
CA PRO A 95 -20.91 -8.56 -24.21
C PRO A 95 -21.45 -7.67 -25.34
N THR A 96 -20.56 -6.87 -25.93
CA THR A 96 -20.81 -6.05 -27.12
C THR A 96 -20.76 -6.86 -28.39
#